data_AF-A0AAW2DPS2-F1
#
_entry.id   AF-A0AAW2DPS2-F1
#
_cell.length_a   1.000
_cell.length_b   1.000
_cell.length_c   1.000
_cell.angle_alpha   90.00
_cell.angle_beta   90.00
_cell.angle_gamma   90.00
#
_symmetry.space_group_name_H-M   'P 1'
#
loop_
_entity.id
_entity.type
_entity.pdbx_description
1 polymer ?
#
loop_
_entity_poly.entity_id
_entity_poly.type
_entity_poly.pdbx_seq_one_letter_code
_entity_poly.pdbx_strand_id
1 'polypeptide(L)'
;MEVPSRLSTMSVSVHDFLLLTVLIGCDGANLVVADFLGLKPPEFLSLSQVRGYTEYPSGYDFRNEYVQFTGDHSLIARILIDDKLVYWFMTMEVDPKGSAVAQDPQLIQQLTLDSINEFPTEMVEMVKNSDLESLSIARLRYRAPWDVLR
;
A
#
# COMPACT_ATOMS: atom_id res chain seq x y z
N MET A 1 23.92 34.10 -23.50
CA MET A 1 24.39 32.70 -23.56
C MET A 1 23.15 31.84 -23.35
N GLU A 2 22.52 31.40 -24.45
CA GLU A 2 21.32 30.55 -24.36
C GLU A 2 21.72 29.16 -23.87
N VAL A 3 21.11 28.73 -22.78
CA VAL A 3 21.18 27.33 -22.35
C VAL A 3 20.28 26.56 -23.31
N PRO A 4 20.79 25.56 -24.07
CA PRO A 4 19.93 24.79 -24.95
C PRO A 4 18.89 24.07 -24.09
N SER A 5 17.61 24.41 -24.26
CA SER A 5 16.53 23.66 -23.65
C SER A 5 16.54 22.26 -24.26
N ARG A 6 16.99 21.28 -23.49
CA ARG A 6 16.85 19.88 -23.87
C ARG A 6 15.36 19.57 -23.92
N LEU A 7 14.81 19.44 -25.12
CA LEU A 7 13.45 18.94 -25.31
C LEU A 7 13.45 17.45 -24.93
N SER A 8 12.92 17.16 -23.75
CA SER A 8 12.58 15.79 -23.35
C SER A 8 11.17 15.50 -23.84
N THR A 9 11.02 14.55 -24.75
CA THR A 9 9.71 14.18 -25.32
C THR A 9 9.21 12.91 -24.63
N MET A 10 8.05 12.99 -23.99
CA MET A 10 7.32 11.82 -23.48
C MET A 10 6.27 11.41 -24.52
N SER A 11 6.33 10.19 -25.03
CA SER A 11 5.27 9.64 -25.88
C SER A 11 4.19 9.01 -25.02
N VAL A 12 3.01 9.62 -25.00
CA VAL A 12 1.80 9.00 -24.43
C VAL A 12 1.05 8.35 -25.57
N SER A 13 0.52 7.13 -25.37
CA SER A 13 -0.38 6.53 -26.36
C SER A 13 -1.71 7.28 -26.30
N VAL A 14 -1.88 8.21 -27.22
CA VAL A 14 -3.09 8.99 -27.45
C VAL A 14 -3.51 8.72 -28.90
N HIS A 15 -4.81 8.73 -29.16
CA HIS A 15 -5.32 8.56 -30.54
C HIS A 15 -4.78 9.65 -31.48
N ASP A 16 -4.45 10.83 -30.94
CA ASP A 16 -3.87 11.98 -31.64
C ASP A 16 -2.65 12.55 -30.88
N PHE A 17 -1.65 13.10 -31.57
CA PHE A 17 -0.48 13.73 -30.94
C PHE A 17 -0.85 15.02 -30.18
N LEU A 18 -0.45 15.11 -28.91
CA LEU A 18 -0.59 16.32 -28.08
C LEU A 18 0.75 17.02 -27.89
N LEU A 19 0.79 18.33 -28.15
CA LEU A 19 1.92 19.20 -27.77
C LEU A 19 1.59 19.86 -26.43
N LEU A 20 2.31 19.48 -25.36
CA LEU A 20 2.06 19.97 -24.00
C LEU A 20 3.13 20.98 -23.57
N THR A 21 2.71 22.06 -22.89
CA THR A 21 3.62 23.02 -22.26
C THR A 21 4.03 22.58 -20.85
N VAL A 22 3.17 21.83 -20.17
CA VAL A 22 3.39 21.33 -18.80
C VAL A 22 2.88 19.89 -18.70
N LEU A 23 3.65 19.04 -18.03
CA LEU A 23 3.28 17.67 -17.65
C LEU A 23 3.13 17.58 -16.13
N ILE A 24 2.00 17.06 -15.65
CA ILE A 24 1.75 16.79 -14.22
C ILE A 24 1.71 15.27 -14.03
N GLY A 25 2.67 14.73 -13.28
CA GLY A 25 2.75 13.29 -12.99
C GLY A 25 1.86 12.87 -11.83
N CYS A 26 0.67 12.32 -12.14
CA CYS A 26 -0.26 11.75 -11.17
C CYS A 26 -0.45 10.23 -11.36
N ASP A 27 0.56 9.54 -11.90
CA ASP A 27 0.55 8.11 -12.25
C ASP A 27 0.81 7.17 -11.06
N GLY A 28 0.98 7.72 -9.87
CA GLY A 28 1.13 6.96 -8.62
C GLY A 28 2.34 6.04 -8.64
N ALA A 29 2.14 4.79 -8.23
CA ALA A 29 3.21 3.79 -8.17
C ALA A 29 3.59 3.18 -9.54
N ASN A 30 2.99 3.61 -10.64
CA ASN A 30 3.27 3.08 -11.98
C ASN A 30 4.60 3.57 -12.57
N LEU A 31 5.26 4.53 -11.92
CA LEU A 31 6.61 5.04 -12.23
C LEU A 31 6.84 5.53 -13.67
N VAL A 32 5.85 5.64 -14.54
CA VAL A 32 6.01 6.03 -15.94
C VAL A 32 6.58 7.44 -16.05
N VAL A 33 6.03 8.39 -15.29
CA VAL A 33 6.54 9.76 -15.25
C VAL A 33 7.85 9.83 -14.47
N ALA A 34 7.99 9.06 -13.40
CA ALA A 34 9.24 9.00 -12.62
C ALA A 34 10.42 8.50 -13.48
N ASP A 35 10.21 7.48 -14.30
CA ASP A 35 11.19 6.90 -15.21
C ASP A 35 11.51 7.87 -16.36
N PHE A 36 10.50 8.56 -16.90
CA PHE A 36 10.70 9.63 -17.88
C PHE A 36 11.57 10.76 -17.33
N LEU A 37 11.36 11.15 -16.06
CA LEU A 37 12.20 12.11 -15.36
C LEU A 37 13.56 11.51 -14.97
N GLY A 38 13.78 10.21 -15.13
CA GLY A 38 15.01 9.50 -14.75
C GLY A 38 15.24 9.45 -13.23
N LEU A 39 14.17 9.55 -12.43
CA LEU A 39 14.30 9.48 -10.98
C LEU A 39 14.79 8.09 -10.58
N LYS A 40 15.58 7.99 -9.50
CA LYS A 40 16.04 6.69 -9.00
C LYS A 40 14.85 5.81 -8.62
N PRO A 41 14.90 4.49 -8.85
CA PRO A 41 13.85 3.59 -8.38
C PRO A 41 13.76 3.61 -6.84
N PRO A 42 12.57 3.36 -6.26
CA PRO A 42 12.43 3.32 -4.82
C PRO A 42 13.06 2.03 -4.26
N GLU A 43 13.56 2.10 -3.04
CA GLU A 43 14.16 0.96 -2.33
C GLU A 43 13.08 0.17 -1.59
N PHE A 44 13.22 -1.16 -1.55
CA PHE A 44 12.33 -2.02 -0.78
C PHE A 44 12.73 -2.04 0.69
N LEU A 45 11.76 -1.80 1.58
CA LEU A 45 11.93 -1.98 3.01
C LEU A 45 11.84 -3.46 3.39
N SER A 46 12.34 -3.82 4.57
CA SER A 46 12.14 -5.14 5.20
C SER A 46 10.76 -5.26 5.86
N LEU A 47 9.76 -4.57 5.28
CA LEU A 47 8.40 -4.50 5.79
C LEU A 47 7.42 -4.78 4.67
N SER A 48 6.41 -5.58 4.96
CA SER A 48 5.22 -5.73 4.13
C SER A 48 4.00 -5.26 4.89
N GLN A 49 2.99 -4.81 4.16
CA GLN A 49 1.71 -4.45 4.72
C GLN A 49 0.61 -5.26 4.07
N VAL A 50 -0.17 -5.95 4.90
CA VAL A 50 -1.48 -6.50 4.54
C VAL A 50 -2.52 -5.44 4.84
N ARG A 51 -3.55 -5.37 4.02
CA ARG A 51 -4.73 -4.54 4.27
C ARG A 51 -5.98 -5.27 3.81
N GLY A 52 -7.10 -4.93 4.45
CA GLY A 52 -8.39 -5.50 4.13
C GLY A 52 -9.53 -4.67 4.71
N TYR A 53 -10.73 -5.07 4.31
CA TYR A 53 -11.96 -4.58 4.88
C TYR A 53 -12.71 -5.69 5.60
N THR A 54 -13.45 -5.31 6.63
CA THR A 54 -14.38 -6.19 7.34
C THR A 54 -15.72 -5.47 7.45
N GLU A 55 -16.77 -6.12 6.93
CA GLU A 55 -18.14 -5.63 7.06
C GLU A 55 -18.79 -6.18 8.33
N TYR A 56 -19.53 -5.32 9.01
CA TYR A 56 -20.37 -5.61 10.15
C TYR A 56 -21.81 -5.23 9.77
N PRO A 57 -22.59 -6.14 9.14
CA PRO A 57 -23.91 -5.79 8.59
C PRO A 57 -24.91 -5.26 9.63
N SER A 58 -24.76 -5.70 10.87
CA SER A 58 -25.56 -5.26 12.03
C SER A 58 -24.99 -4.00 12.71
N GLY A 59 -23.96 -3.40 12.13
CA GLY A 59 -23.11 -2.41 12.78
C GLY A 59 -22.10 -3.03 13.76
N TYR A 60 -21.21 -2.21 14.27
CA TYR A 60 -20.26 -2.54 15.33
C TYR A 60 -20.46 -1.63 16.55
N ASP A 61 -19.93 -2.05 17.70
CA ASP A 61 -19.92 -1.24 18.94
C ASP A 61 -18.52 -0.66 19.25
N PHE A 62 -17.65 -0.59 18.24
CA PHE A 62 -16.36 0.07 18.36
C PHE A 62 -16.52 1.57 18.59
N ARG A 63 -15.69 2.12 19.47
CA ARG A 63 -15.53 3.57 19.59
C ARG A 63 -14.88 4.13 18.33
N ASN A 64 -15.25 5.35 17.94
CA ASN A 64 -14.67 6.04 16.79
C ASN A 64 -13.25 6.52 17.06
N GLU A 65 -12.32 5.56 17.13
CA GLU A 65 -10.93 5.73 17.51
C GLU A 65 -10.03 4.94 16.55
N TYR A 66 -8.84 5.46 16.31
CA TYR A 66 -7.75 4.69 15.73
C TYR A 66 -7.20 3.74 16.81
N VAL A 67 -7.31 2.43 16.58
CA VAL A 67 -6.82 1.42 17.52
C VAL A 67 -5.67 0.66 16.87
N GLN A 68 -4.57 0.51 17.60
CA GLN A 68 -3.35 -0.15 17.14
C GLN A 68 -2.81 -1.05 18.23
N PHE A 69 -2.37 -2.24 17.82
CA PHE A 69 -1.68 -3.19 18.69
C PHE A 69 -0.34 -3.53 18.05
N THR A 70 0.70 -3.61 18.88
CA THR A 70 2.06 -3.91 18.45
C THR A 70 2.50 -5.20 19.12
N GLY A 71 2.93 -6.17 18.33
CA GLY A 71 3.66 -7.35 18.76
C GLY A 71 5.14 -7.22 18.40
N ASP A 72 5.90 -8.30 18.57
CA ASP A 72 7.36 -8.27 18.39
C ASP A 72 7.79 -8.03 16.94
N HIS A 73 7.08 -8.65 15.98
CA HIS A 73 7.41 -8.60 14.54
C HIS A 73 6.25 -8.10 13.66
N SER A 74 5.13 -7.76 14.30
CA SER A 74 3.90 -7.39 13.60
C SER A 74 3.16 -6.28 14.35
N LEU A 75 2.37 -5.56 13.60
CA LEU A 75 1.50 -4.51 14.10
C LEU A 75 0.19 -4.59 13.34
N ILE A 76 -0.95 -4.56 14.02
CA ILE A 76 -2.25 -4.44 13.38
C ILE A 76 -2.98 -3.20 13.87
N ALA A 77 -3.67 -2.53 12.96
CA ALA A 77 -4.47 -1.36 13.25
C ALA A 77 -5.84 -1.43 12.61
N ARG A 78 -6.81 -0.83 13.29
CA ARG A 78 -8.21 -0.71 12.89
C ARG A 78 -8.57 0.76 12.69
N ILE A 79 -9.25 1.04 11.58
CA ILE A 79 -9.77 2.35 11.21
C ILE A 79 -11.22 2.18 10.79
N LEU A 80 -12.12 2.94 11.41
CA LEU A 80 -13.53 2.92 11.04
C LEU A 80 -13.76 3.80 9.80
N ILE A 81 -14.46 3.26 8.80
CA ILE A 81 -14.79 4.00 7.57
C ILE A 81 -16.20 4.57 7.67
N ASP A 82 -17.17 3.74 8.04
CA ASP A 82 -18.55 4.10 8.35
C ASP A 82 -19.08 3.17 9.45
N ASP A 83 -20.37 3.23 9.79
CA ASP A 83 -21.01 2.45 10.88
C ASP A 83 -21.01 0.92 10.68
N LYS A 84 -20.57 0.42 9.51
CA LYS A 84 -20.57 -1.00 9.15
C LYS A 84 -19.27 -1.47 8.52
N LEU A 85 -18.45 -0.57 7.99
CA LEU A 85 -17.23 -0.90 7.28
C LEU A 85 -16.01 -0.49 8.10
N VAL A 86 -15.14 -1.47 8.30
CA VAL A 86 -13.86 -1.28 8.96
C VAL A 86 -12.74 -1.52 7.96
N TYR A 87 -11.83 -0.56 7.86
CA TYR A 87 -10.53 -0.75 7.23
C TYR A 87 -9.53 -1.21 8.29
N TRP A 88 -8.70 -2.18 7.94
CA TRP A 88 -7.61 -2.59 8.80
C TRP A 88 -6.37 -2.86 7.98
N PHE A 89 -5.22 -2.75 8.65
CA PHE A 89 -3.96 -3.13 8.06
C PHE A 89 -3.08 -3.80 9.11
N MET A 90 -2.24 -4.72 8.64
CA MET A 90 -1.16 -5.30 9.41
C MET A 90 0.17 -4.98 8.73
N THR A 91 1.12 -4.42 9.46
CA THR A 91 2.52 -4.32 9.03
C THR A 91 3.30 -5.45 9.67
N MET A 92 4.12 -6.15 8.89
CA MET A 92 4.98 -7.23 9.38
C MET A 92 6.39 -7.10 8.82
N GLU A 93 7.37 -7.52 9.63
CA GLU A 93 8.73 -7.72 9.16
C GLU A 93 8.79 -8.86 8.15
N VAL A 94 9.57 -8.67 7.08
CA VAL A 94 9.77 -9.70 6.05
C VAL A 94 11.25 -9.87 5.72
N ASP A 95 11.66 -11.10 5.41
CA ASP A 95 13.01 -11.36 4.91
C ASP A 95 13.20 -10.59 3.59
N PRO A 96 14.24 -9.75 3.48
CA PRO A 96 14.56 -9.06 2.26
C PRO A 96 14.74 -9.96 1.03
N LYS A 97 15.13 -11.22 1.25
CA LYS A 97 15.33 -12.27 0.23
C LYS A 97 14.10 -13.16 0.02
N GLY A 98 13.03 -12.94 0.77
CA GLY A 98 11.77 -13.68 0.67
C GLY A 98 11.12 -13.53 -0.70
N SER A 99 10.38 -14.57 -1.11
CA SER A 99 9.75 -14.66 -2.44
C SER A 99 8.55 -13.72 -2.60
N ALA A 100 7.95 -13.77 -3.80
CA ALA A 100 6.85 -12.93 -4.22
C ALA A 100 5.72 -12.89 -3.19
N VAL A 101 5.29 -11.67 -2.91
CA VAL A 101 4.11 -11.31 -2.13
C VAL A 101 2.92 -12.21 -2.50
N ALA A 102 2.39 -12.96 -1.53
CA ALA A 102 1.25 -13.85 -1.74
C ALA A 102 0.12 -13.09 -2.47
N GLN A 103 -0.35 -13.65 -3.59
CA GLN A 103 -1.45 -13.07 -4.37
C GLN A 103 -2.79 -13.74 -4.07
N ASP A 104 -2.77 -14.90 -3.42
CA ASP A 104 -3.97 -15.63 -3.03
C ASP A 104 -4.53 -15.03 -1.72
N PRO A 105 -5.74 -14.45 -1.74
CA PRO A 105 -6.38 -13.90 -0.55
C PRO A 105 -6.45 -14.86 0.65
N GLN A 106 -6.62 -16.16 0.41
CA GLN A 106 -6.72 -17.14 1.50
C GLN A 106 -5.38 -17.30 2.21
N LEU A 107 -4.28 -17.31 1.45
CA LEU A 107 -2.93 -17.34 2.00
C LEU A 107 -2.59 -16.03 2.74
N ILE A 108 -3.06 -14.90 2.23
CA ILE A 108 -2.90 -13.59 2.89
C ILE A 108 -3.62 -13.58 4.24
N GLN A 109 -4.87 -14.05 4.26
CA GLN A 109 -5.65 -14.13 5.50
C GLN A 109 -4.99 -15.06 6.50
N GLN A 110 -4.59 -16.27 6.08
CA GLN A 110 -3.92 -17.25 6.94
C GLN A 110 -2.63 -16.69 7.53
N LEU A 111 -1.75 -16.11 6.70
CA LEU A 111 -0.52 -15.47 7.14
C LEU A 111 -0.78 -14.39 8.19
N THR A 112 -1.83 -13.58 7.97
CA THR A 112 -2.21 -12.51 8.89
C THR A 112 -2.66 -13.09 10.22
N LEU A 113 -3.53 -14.10 10.21
CA LEU A 113 -4.04 -14.75 11.42
C LEU A 113 -2.94 -15.44 12.22
N ASP A 114 -1.99 -16.08 11.55
CA ASP A 114 -0.84 -16.70 12.20
C ASP A 114 0.06 -15.64 12.87
N SER A 115 0.17 -14.45 12.26
CA SER A 115 1.00 -13.33 12.76
C SER A 115 0.37 -12.55 13.91
N ILE A 116 -0.94 -12.68 14.14
CA ILE A 116 -1.69 -11.96 15.18
C ILE A 116 -2.39 -12.89 16.17
N ASN A 117 -2.03 -14.17 16.20
CA ASN A 117 -2.70 -15.17 17.03
C ASN A 117 -2.69 -14.85 18.55
N GLU A 118 -1.70 -14.09 19.03
CA GLU A 118 -1.57 -13.62 20.41
C GLU A 118 -2.19 -12.23 20.66
N PHE A 119 -2.76 -11.59 19.63
CA PHE A 119 -3.40 -10.28 19.76
C PHE A 119 -4.83 -10.41 20.33
N PRO A 120 -5.47 -9.30 20.74
CA PRO A 120 -6.83 -9.34 21.23
C PRO A 120 -7.79 -10.04 20.26
N THR A 121 -8.69 -10.86 20.81
CA THR A 121 -9.64 -11.67 20.03
C THR A 121 -10.43 -10.85 19.02
N GLU A 122 -10.79 -9.61 19.35
CA GLU A 122 -11.49 -8.71 18.43
C GLU A 122 -10.72 -8.43 17.12
N MET A 123 -9.39 -8.36 17.17
CA MET A 123 -8.54 -8.13 16.00
C MET A 123 -8.46 -9.41 15.16
N VAL A 124 -8.33 -10.55 15.83
CA VAL A 124 -8.32 -11.87 15.19
C VAL A 124 -9.66 -12.13 14.49
N GLU A 125 -10.79 -11.84 15.13
CA GLU A 125 -12.13 -11.98 14.55
C GLU A 125 -12.37 -11.02 13.39
N MET A 126 -11.91 -9.76 13.51
CA MET A 126 -11.97 -8.80 12.42
C MET A 126 -11.27 -9.34 11.16
N VAL A 127 -10.07 -9.91 11.30
CA VAL A 127 -9.33 -10.49 10.16
C VAL A 127 -9.99 -11.78 9.66
N LYS A 128 -10.50 -12.65 10.54
CA LYS A 128 -11.24 -13.87 10.12
C LYS A 128 -12.46 -13.54 9.27
N ASN A 129 -13.16 -12.46 9.60
CA ASN A 129 -14.39 -12.03 8.93
C ASN A 129 -14.15 -11.06 7.76
N SER A 130 -12.88 -10.81 7.39
CA SER A 130 -12.56 -9.88 6.31
C SER A 130 -13.11 -10.35 4.97
N ASP A 131 -13.52 -9.40 4.13
CA ASP A 131 -13.77 -9.67 2.71
C ASP A 131 -12.48 -10.12 2.03
N LEU A 132 -12.44 -11.37 1.56
CA LEU A 132 -11.28 -11.94 0.89
C LEU A 132 -10.92 -11.16 -0.38
N GLU A 133 -11.88 -10.63 -1.12
CA GLU A 133 -11.59 -9.88 -2.35
C GLU A 133 -10.90 -8.54 -2.07
N SER A 134 -11.07 -8.00 -0.86
CA SER A 134 -10.37 -6.79 -0.41
C SER A 134 -8.92 -7.02 0.00
N LEU A 135 -8.53 -8.27 0.27
CA LEU A 135 -7.23 -8.57 0.84
C LEU A 135 -6.12 -8.31 -0.18
N SER A 136 -5.17 -7.49 0.23
CA SER A 136 -3.95 -7.28 -0.52
C SER A 136 -2.78 -7.16 0.42
N ILE A 137 -1.63 -7.63 -0.05
CA ILE A 137 -0.34 -7.44 0.61
C ILE A 137 0.59 -6.73 -0.36
N ALA A 138 1.42 -5.84 0.16
CA ALA A 138 2.45 -5.16 -0.63
C ALA A 138 3.70 -4.95 0.22
N ARG A 139 4.85 -5.16 -0.41
CA ARG A 139 6.13 -4.80 0.21
C ARG A 139 6.28 -3.28 0.20
N LEU A 140 6.60 -2.70 1.35
CA LEU A 140 6.75 -1.26 1.48
C LEU A 140 7.99 -0.79 0.72
N ARG A 141 7.85 0.35 0.07
CA ARG A 141 8.90 0.99 -0.72
C ARG A 141 9.16 2.38 -0.18
N TYR A 142 10.42 2.77 -0.15
CA TYR A 142 10.85 4.09 0.27
C TYR A 142 11.60 4.77 -0.87
N ARG A 143 11.26 6.03 -1.10
CA ARG A 143 12.01 6.94 -1.97
C ARG A 143 12.33 8.17 -1.14
N ALA A 144 13.61 8.49 -1.02
CA ALA A 144 13.98 9.65 -0.24
C ALA A 144 13.52 10.95 -0.94
N PRO A 145 13.08 11.97 -0.19
CA PRO A 145 12.65 13.24 -0.78
C PRO A 145 13.70 13.88 -1.70
N TRP A 146 14.98 13.78 -1.35
CA TRP A 146 16.08 14.31 -2.16
C TRP A 146 16.36 13.52 -3.46
N ASP A 147 15.83 12.30 -3.62
CA ASP A 147 15.90 11.58 -4.89
C ASP A 147 14.84 12.06 -5.90
N VAL A 148 13.92 12.93 -5.47
CA VAL A 148 12.90 13.59 -6.31
C VAL A 148 13.28 15.04 -6.64
N LEU A 149 13.97 15.71 -5.71
CA LEU A 149 14.48 17.06 -5.91
C LEU A 149 15.74 17.01 -6.79
N ARG A 150 15.66 17.54 -8.00
CA ARG A 150 16.81 17.76 -8.90
C ARG A 150 17.11 19.24 -9.03
#